data_AF-A0A417VEV7-F1
#
_entry.id   AF-A0A417VEV7-F1
#
_cell.length_a   1.000
_cell.length_b   1.000
_cell.length_c   1.000
_cell.angle_alpha   90.00
_cell.angle_beta   90.00
_cell.angle_gamma   90.00
#
_symmetry.space_group_name_H-M   'P 1'
#
loop_
_entity.id
_entity.type
_entity.pdbx_description
1 polymer ?
#
loop_
_entity_poly.entity_id
_entity_poly.type
_entity_poly.pdbx_seq_one_letter_code
_entity_poly.pdbx_strand_id
1 'polypeptide(L)'
;MPIKIPDSLPATAVLESENIFVMTEYRAMHQDIRPLNVLILNLMPTKVITENQLLRKLSNTPLQIKVEFLQTASYTPQHVDTQHMESFYTTFEQVKDRWFDGLIITGAPLAFVPYEKVHYWKELCTIMDWAKTHVHSTMHICWGALAGLYYHFGIPTVEYPEKLSGVYPNTVLKQSSPLFRGFDDVFLAPHSREVGILKKDVDKVPELELIADSEQGGPTILKTTDSKNFFVLCHLEYDANTLALEYQRDSEKGLHPHIPYNYYPDDDPTKKPIVRWRSAGQLLFSNWLNYYVYQTTPYDIGNK
;
A
#
# COMPACT_ATOMS: atom_id res chain seq x y z
N MET A 1 -10.41 13.92 -11.12
CA MET A 1 -11.10 14.14 -12.40
C MET A 1 -10.20 15.01 -13.27
N PRO A 2 -9.91 14.62 -14.52
CA PRO A 2 -9.03 15.41 -15.39
C PRO A 2 -9.73 16.68 -15.89
N ILE A 3 -8.92 17.65 -16.29
CA ILE A 3 -9.41 18.87 -16.93
C ILE A 3 -9.82 18.56 -18.37
N LYS A 4 -10.92 19.15 -18.82
CA LYS A 4 -11.34 19.14 -20.22
C LYS A 4 -10.80 20.41 -20.87
N ILE A 5 -9.91 20.26 -21.85
CA ILE A 5 -9.35 21.38 -22.62
C ILE A 5 -9.56 21.14 -24.12
N PRO A 6 -9.65 22.20 -24.94
CA PRO A 6 -9.72 22.06 -26.39
C PRO A 6 -8.51 21.30 -26.94
N ASP A 7 -8.73 20.39 -27.89
CA ASP A 7 -7.67 19.55 -28.47
C ASP A 7 -6.53 20.39 -29.08
N SER A 8 -6.81 21.61 -29.54
CA SER A 8 -5.85 22.54 -30.13
C SER A 8 -5.05 23.38 -29.13
N LEU A 9 -5.27 23.23 -27.82
CA LEU A 9 -4.54 24.00 -26.82
C LEU A 9 -3.07 23.52 -26.77
N PRO A 10 -2.06 24.39 -26.95
CA PRO A 10 -0.65 23.98 -26.90
C PRO A 10 -0.24 23.30 -25.59
N ALA A 11 -0.96 23.58 -24.50
CA ALA A 11 -0.76 22.94 -23.21
C ALA A 11 -0.99 21.42 -23.25
N THR A 12 -1.78 20.89 -24.19
CA THR A 12 -2.05 19.45 -24.29
C THR A 12 -0.76 18.64 -24.44
N ALA A 13 0.11 19.01 -25.39
CA ALA A 13 1.37 18.31 -25.63
C ALA A 13 2.36 18.43 -24.45
N VAL A 14 2.39 19.60 -23.78
CA VAL A 14 3.24 19.81 -22.60
C VAL A 14 2.76 18.93 -21.44
N LEU A 15 1.47 18.96 -21.13
CA LEU A 15 0.88 18.17 -20.06
C LEU A 15 1.02 16.66 -20.31
N GLU A 16 0.79 16.20 -21.55
CA GLU A 16 1.02 14.80 -21.93
C GLU A 16 2.49 14.39 -21.75
N SER A 17 3.44 15.26 -22.08
CA SER A 17 4.88 15.00 -21.87
C SER A 17 5.28 14.91 -20.39
N GLU A 18 4.54 15.58 -19.51
CA GLU A 18 4.67 15.50 -18.05
C GLU A 18 3.84 14.34 -17.45
N ASN A 19 3.36 13.42 -18.31
CA ASN A 19 2.41 12.35 -17.96
C ASN A 19 1.09 12.85 -17.37
N ILE A 20 0.78 14.15 -17.40
CA ILE A 20 -0.50 14.69 -16.95
C ILE A 20 -1.57 14.31 -17.97
N PHE A 21 -2.51 13.50 -17.49
CA PHE A 21 -3.60 13.00 -18.33
C PHE A 21 -4.55 14.15 -18.70
N VAL A 22 -4.55 14.50 -19.99
CA VAL A 22 -5.51 15.41 -20.61
C VAL A 22 -6.63 14.58 -21.22
N MET A 23 -7.87 14.92 -20.91
CA MET A 23 -9.02 14.22 -21.47
C MET A 23 -9.53 14.98 -22.70
N THR A 24 -9.43 14.35 -23.87
CA THR A 24 -10.06 14.85 -25.11
C THR A 24 -11.58 14.86 -24.98
N GLU A 25 -12.25 15.75 -25.73
CA GLU A 25 -13.70 15.91 -25.61
C GLU A 25 -14.45 14.61 -25.91
N TYR A 26 -13.94 13.81 -26.85
CA TYR A 26 -14.50 12.53 -27.24
C TYR A 26 -14.51 11.50 -26.09
N ARG A 27 -13.42 11.42 -25.30
CA ARG A 27 -13.33 10.47 -24.19
C ARG A 27 -14.16 10.89 -22.99
N ALA A 28 -14.30 12.21 -22.76
CA ALA A 28 -15.16 12.76 -21.71
C ALA A 28 -16.65 12.44 -21.92
N MET A 29 -17.12 12.39 -23.18
CA MET A 29 -18.52 12.09 -23.51
C MET A 29 -18.91 10.62 -23.39
N HIS A 30 -17.94 9.69 -23.31
CA HIS A 30 -18.17 8.24 -23.26
C HIS A 30 -17.70 7.62 -21.94
N GLN A 31 -17.48 8.44 -20.91
CA GLN A 31 -17.03 7.94 -19.61
C GLN A 31 -18.20 7.42 -18.78
N ASP A 32 -18.32 6.10 -18.68
CA ASP A 32 -19.16 5.47 -17.67
C ASP A 32 -18.40 5.35 -16.35
N ILE A 33 -18.83 6.11 -15.34
CA ILE A 33 -18.27 6.06 -13.99
C ILE A 33 -19.12 5.08 -13.17
N ARG A 34 -18.53 3.95 -12.77
CA ARG A 34 -19.14 3.00 -11.82
C ARG A 34 -18.41 3.01 -10.47
N PRO A 35 -19.06 2.53 -9.40
CA PRO A 35 -18.36 2.25 -8.15
C PRO A 35 -17.22 1.25 -8.35
N LEU A 36 -16.12 1.48 -7.65
CA LEU A 36 -14.97 0.58 -7.60
C LEU A 36 -15.11 -0.40 -6.44
N ASN A 37 -14.88 -1.68 -6.69
CA ASN A 37 -14.81 -2.72 -5.67
C ASN A 37 -13.36 -2.88 -5.22
N VAL A 38 -13.06 -2.55 -3.97
CA VAL A 38 -11.73 -2.71 -3.37
C VAL A 38 -11.81 -3.71 -2.22
N LEU A 39 -11.04 -4.79 -2.34
CA LEU A 39 -10.89 -5.79 -1.30
C LEU A 39 -9.69 -5.45 -0.41
N ILE A 40 -9.80 -5.65 0.91
CA ILE A 40 -8.70 -5.42 1.85
C ILE A 40 -8.45 -6.70 2.65
N LEU A 41 -7.37 -7.42 2.33
CA LEU A 41 -6.86 -8.50 3.16
C LEU A 41 -6.11 -7.90 4.35
N ASN A 42 -6.83 -7.72 5.46
CA ASN A 42 -6.28 -7.14 6.68
C ASN A 42 -5.62 -8.24 7.51
N LEU A 43 -4.30 -8.27 7.54
CA LEU A 43 -3.46 -9.19 8.31
C LEU A 43 -2.95 -8.57 9.63
N MET A 44 -3.24 -7.30 9.89
CA MET A 44 -2.80 -6.61 11.10
C MET A 44 -3.51 -7.16 12.36
N PRO A 45 -2.85 -7.15 13.54
CA PRO A 45 -3.48 -7.54 14.79
C PRO A 45 -4.52 -6.50 15.24
N THR A 46 -4.23 -5.22 15.02
CA THR A 46 -5.11 -4.09 15.35
C THR A 46 -6.07 -3.80 14.18
N LYS A 47 -7.05 -4.69 13.96
CA LYS A 47 -7.96 -4.67 12.82
C LYS A 47 -8.64 -3.32 12.62
N VAL A 48 -9.39 -2.85 13.62
CA VAL A 48 -10.17 -1.60 13.57
C VAL A 48 -9.30 -0.36 13.34
N ILE A 49 -8.10 -0.30 13.92
CA ILE A 49 -7.17 0.81 13.68
C ILE A 49 -6.74 0.83 12.21
N THR A 50 -6.37 -0.33 11.67
CA THR A 50 -5.93 -0.49 10.28
C THR A 50 -7.06 -0.19 9.30
N GLU A 51 -8.28 -0.64 9.60
CA GLU A 51 -9.50 -0.32 8.84
C GLU A 51 -9.68 1.20 8.74
N ASN A 52 -9.66 1.90 9.87
CA ASN A 52 -9.83 3.34 9.91
C ASN A 52 -8.72 4.09 9.15
N GLN A 53 -7.47 3.64 9.27
CA GLN A 53 -6.33 4.21 8.55
C GLN A 53 -6.52 4.11 7.03
N LEU A 54 -6.81 2.91 6.53
CA LEU A 54 -6.99 2.66 5.10
C LEU A 54 -8.25 3.34 4.56
N LEU A 55 -9.40 3.21 5.24
CA LEU A 55 -10.65 3.85 4.83
C LEU A 55 -10.51 5.37 4.74
N ARG A 56 -9.75 6.00 5.64
CA ARG A 56 -9.46 7.45 5.57
C ARG A 56 -8.64 7.83 4.35
N LYS A 57 -7.73 6.97 3.88
CA LYS A 57 -6.95 7.22 2.66
C LYS A 57 -7.78 7.03 1.41
N LEU A 58 -8.63 6.00 1.41
CA LEU A 58 -9.52 5.67 0.30
C LEU A 58 -10.68 6.66 0.16
N SER A 59 -11.10 7.35 1.23
CA SER A 59 -12.26 8.26 1.21
C SER A 59 -12.00 9.62 0.55
N ASN A 60 -10.74 10.02 0.35
CA ASN A 60 -10.41 11.33 -0.22
C ASN A 60 -10.26 11.25 -1.74
N THR A 61 -11.38 10.96 -2.40
CA THR A 61 -11.55 10.87 -3.84
C THR A 61 -13.02 11.08 -4.20
N PRO A 62 -13.35 11.67 -5.36
CA PRO A 62 -14.74 11.78 -5.82
C PRO A 62 -15.32 10.44 -6.32
N LEU A 63 -14.50 9.40 -6.46
CA LEU A 63 -14.94 8.08 -6.90
C LEU A 63 -15.70 7.36 -5.79
N GLN A 64 -16.79 6.67 -6.13
CA GLN A 64 -17.46 5.77 -5.19
C GLN A 64 -16.64 4.49 -5.04
N ILE A 65 -16.31 4.12 -3.80
CA ILE A 65 -15.54 2.92 -3.50
C ILE A 65 -16.35 2.03 -2.56
N LYS A 66 -16.65 0.81 -3.00
CA LYS A 66 -17.18 -0.26 -2.18
C LYS A 66 -16.01 -1.05 -1.62
N VAL A 67 -15.83 -0.97 -0.30
CA VAL A 67 -14.77 -1.71 0.41
C VAL A 67 -15.36 -2.97 1.04
N GLU A 68 -14.67 -4.10 0.87
CA GLU A 68 -14.94 -5.34 1.57
C GLU A 68 -13.67 -5.81 2.28
N PHE A 69 -13.79 -6.30 3.51
CA PHE A 69 -12.65 -6.78 4.29
C PHE A 69 -12.55 -8.30 4.21
N LEU A 70 -11.37 -8.79 3.84
CA LEU A 70 -11.03 -10.19 3.76
C LEU A 70 -10.21 -10.59 5.00
N GLN A 71 -10.55 -11.74 5.59
CA GLN A 71 -9.72 -12.42 6.59
C GLN A 71 -9.31 -13.81 6.10
N THR A 72 -8.21 -14.31 6.64
CA THR A 72 -7.80 -15.70 6.49
C THR A 72 -8.72 -16.59 7.31
N ALA A 73 -9.31 -17.63 6.71
CA ALA A 73 -10.15 -18.60 7.41
C ALA A 73 -9.36 -19.43 8.42
N SER A 74 -8.05 -19.58 8.19
CA SER A 74 -7.17 -20.40 9.03
C SER A 74 -6.75 -19.72 10.35
N TYR A 75 -6.97 -18.41 10.54
CA TYR A 75 -6.50 -17.69 11.73
C TYR A 75 -7.62 -16.91 12.41
N THR A 76 -7.80 -17.15 13.70
CA THR A 76 -8.70 -16.37 14.55
C THR A 76 -7.93 -15.24 15.23
N PRO A 77 -8.24 -13.97 14.92
CA PRO A 77 -7.62 -12.82 15.58
C PRO A 77 -7.84 -12.81 17.10
N GLN A 78 -6.80 -12.44 17.86
CA GLN A 78 -6.86 -12.43 19.34
C GLN A 78 -7.22 -11.06 19.95
N HIS A 79 -7.24 -9.99 19.15
CA HIS A 79 -7.35 -8.59 19.63
C HIS A 79 -8.51 -7.81 18.99
N VAL A 80 -9.55 -8.51 18.55
CA VAL A 80 -10.75 -7.92 17.95
C VAL A 80 -11.96 -8.72 18.38
N ASP A 81 -13.08 -8.01 18.53
CA ASP A 81 -14.34 -8.59 18.90
C ASP A 81 -14.85 -9.56 17.82
N THR A 82 -15.32 -10.73 18.23
CA THR A 82 -15.77 -11.78 17.30
C THR A 82 -16.98 -11.30 16.47
N GLN A 83 -17.89 -10.52 17.07
CA GLN A 83 -19.07 -10.01 16.37
C GLN A 83 -18.68 -9.00 15.29
N HIS A 84 -17.64 -8.18 15.52
CA HIS A 84 -17.05 -7.33 14.47
C HIS A 84 -16.54 -8.16 13.30
N MET A 85 -15.80 -9.24 13.56
CA MET A 85 -15.28 -10.10 12.49
C MET A 85 -16.40 -10.79 11.71
N GLU A 86 -17.41 -11.34 12.38
CA GLU A 86 -18.55 -11.98 11.72
C GLU A 86 -19.39 -11.02 10.87
N SER A 87 -19.50 -9.75 11.30
CA SER A 87 -20.37 -8.77 10.64
C SER A 87 -19.70 -8.09 9.44
N PHE A 88 -18.39 -7.91 9.47
CA PHE A 88 -17.68 -7.04 8.52
C PHE A 88 -16.61 -7.74 7.68
N TYR A 89 -16.25 -8.98 8.00
CA TYR A 89 -15.24 -9.72 7.26
C TYR A 89 -15.83 -10.90 6.47
N THR A 90 -15.30 -11.08 5.27
CA THR A 90 -15.55 -12.23 4.41
C THR A 90 -14.31 -13.13 4.37
N THR A 91 -14.45 -14.34 3.82
CA THR A 91 -13.35 -15.30 3.61
C THR A 91 -13.09 -15.51 2.13
N PHE A 92 -11.94 -16.10 1.80
CA PHE A 92 -11.56 -16.35 0.40
C PHE A 92 -12.62 -17.16 -0.36
N GLU A 93 -13.17 -18.20 0.27
CA GLU A 93 -14.21 -19.05 -0.33
C GLU A 93 -15.46 -18.26 -0.77
N GLN A 94 -15.78 -17.17 -0.08
CA GLN A 94 -16.95 -16.34 -0.39
C GLN A 94 -16.70 -15.33 -1.53
N VAL A 95 -15.43 -15.06 -1.86
CA VAL A 95 -15.04 -14.06 -2.86
C VAL A 95 -14.33 -14.63 -4.08
N LYS A 96 -13.95 -15.90 -4.08
CA LYS A 96 -13.16 -16.55 -5.13
C LYS A 96 -13.77 -16.46 -6.54
N ASP A 97 -15.09 -16.44 -6.65
CA ASP A 97 -15.82 -16.37 -7.93
C ASP A 97 -16.20 -14.93 -8.31
N ARG A 98 -15.61 -13.93 -7.66
CA ARG A 98 -15.88 -12.50 -7.86
C ARG A 98 -14.63 -11.78 -8.34
N TRP A 99 -14.83 -10.61 -8.95
CA TRP A 99 -13.75 -9.75 -9.44
C TRP A 99 -13.71 -8.43 -8.68
N PHE A 100 -12.51 -7.87 -8.54
CA PHE A 100 -12.26 -6.63 -7.80
C PHE A 100 -11.34 -5.71 -8.57
N ASP A 101 -11.61 -4.41 -8.49
CA ASP A 101 -10.78 -3.40 -9.15
C ASP A 101 -9.44 -3.24 -8.41
N GLY A 102 -9.48 -3.32 -7.08
CA GLY A 102 -8.32 -3.19 -6.22
C GLY A 102 -8.26 -4.26 -5.13
N LEU A 103 -7.05 -4.68 -4.78
CA LEU A 103 -6.76 -5.45 -3.56
C LEU A 103 -5.69 -4.74 -2.74
N ILE A 104 -5.88 -4.64 -1.43
CA ILE A 104 -4.84 -4.21 -0.50
C ILE A 104 -4.50 -5.39 0.42
N ILE A 105 -3.23 -5.80 0.47
CA ILE A 105 -2.71 -6.79 1.41
C ILE A 105 -1.87 -6.05 2.45
N THR A 106 -2.31 -6.03 3.70
CA THR A 106 -1.64 -5.23 4.75
C THR A 106 -0.38 -5.90 5.30
N GLY A 107 0.33 -5.18 6.17
CA GLY A 107 1.38 -5.77 6.99
C GLY A 107 0.85 -6.81 8.00
N ALA A 108 1.80 -7.52 8.61
CA ALA A 108 1.59 -8.48 9.68
C ALA A 108 2.85 -8.54 10.57
N PRO A 109 2.74 -8.85 11.88
CA PRO A 109 3.86 -8.92 12.81
C PRO A 109 4.61 -10.26 12.68
N LEU A 110 5.20 -10.52 11.51
CA LEU A 110 5.80 -11.80 11.13
C LEU A 110 7.25 -11.67 10.61
N ALA A 111 7.94 -10.58 10.96
CA ALA A 111 9.27 -10.24 10.42
C ALA A 111 10.29 -11.41 10.46
N PHE A 112 10.32 -12.17 11.56
CA PHE A 112 11.29 -13.25 11.79
C PHE A 112 10.74 -14.66 11.54
N VAL A 113 9.52 -14.78 11.02
CA VAL A 113 8.91 -16.08 10.74
C VAL A 113 9.20 -16.45 9.28
N PRO A 114 9.91 -17.56 8.99
CA PRO A 114 10.08 -18.02 7.62
C PRO A 114 8.71 -18.18 6.95
N TYR A 115 8.57 -17.72 5.70
CA TYR A 115 7.29 -17.64 5.02
C TYR A 115 6.52 -18.97 5.04
N GLU A 116 7.18 -20.08 4.73
CA GLU A 116 6.58 -21.42 4.71
C GLU A 116 6.15 -21.94 6.09
N LYS A 117 6.58 -21.26 7.15
CA LYS A 117 6.19 -21.54 8.55
C LYS A 117 5.08 -20.62 9.04
N VAL A 118 4.70 -19.59 8.29
CA VAL A 118 3.54 -18.75 8.62
C VAL A 118 2.27 -19.59 8.48
N HIS A 119 1.43 -19.57 9.52
CA HIS A 119 0.25 -20.42 9.64
C HIS A 119 -0.66 -20.36 8.40
N TYR A 120 -0.94 -19.16 7.92
CA TYR A 120 -1.80 -18.89 6.77
C TYR A 120 -1.04 -18.74 5.44
N TRP A 121 0.24 -19.15 5.36
CA TRP A 121 1.05 -18.95 4.15
C TRP A 121 0.44 -19.56 2.89
N LYS A 122 -0.02 -20.82 2.98
CA LYS A 122 -0.66 -21.50 1.84
C LYS A 122 -1.91 -20.77 1.37
N GLU A 123 -2.72 -20.28 2.31
CA GLU A 123 -3.92 -19.50 2.03
C GLU A 123 -3.57 -18.16 1.37
N LEU A 124 -2.55 -17.47 1.87
CA LEU A 124 -2.03 -16.23 1.29
C LEU A 124 -1.53 -16.45 -0.15
N CYS A 125 -0.78 -17.54 -0.41
CA CYS A 125 -0.35 -17.92 -1.75
C CYS A 125 -1.54 -18.15 -2.70
N THR A 126 -2.60 -18.83 -2.22
CA THR A 126 -3.83 -19.02 -3.01
C THR A 126 -4.50 -17.70 -3.35
N ILE A 127 -4.60 -16.77 -2.39
CA ILE A 127 -5.18 -15.44 -2.62
C ILE A 127 -4.33 -14.64 -3.61
N MET A 128 -2.99 -14.67 -3.48
CA MET A 128 -2.09 -13.97 -4.40
C MET A 128 -2.10 -14.59 -5.81
N ASP A 129 -2.32 -15.90 -5.94
CA ASP A 129 -2.50 -16.54 -7.25
C ASP A 129 -3.83 -16.13 -7.90
N TRP A 130 -4.93 -16.19 -7.14
CA TRP A 130 -6.25 -15.76 -7.56
C TRP A 130 -6.27 -14.28 -8.00
N ALA A 131 -5.55 -13.41 -7.27
CA ALA A 131 -5.48 -11.99 -7.58
C ALA A 131 -4.89 -11.69 -8.96
N LYS A 132 -4.06 -12.59 -9.54
CA LYS A 132 -3.49 -12.41 -10.89
C LYS A 132 -4.56 -12.31 -11.98
N THR A 133 -5.71 -12.96 -11.77
CA THR A 133 -6.80 -13.07 -12.75
C THR A 133 -8.07 -12.35 -12.31
N HIS A 134 -8.34 -12.23 -11.01
CA HIS A 134 -9.58 -11.68 -10.48
C HIS A 134 -9.45 -10.26 -9.93
N VAL A 135 -8.22 -9.75 -9.79
CA VAL A 135 -7.97 -8.39 -9.33
C VAL A 135 -7.23 -7.60 -10.40
N HIS A 136 -7.68 -6.37 -10.65
CA HIS A 136 -7.02 -5.53 -11.66
C HIS A 136 -5.71 -4.91 -11.16
N SER A 137 -5.68 -4.37 -9.92
CA SER A 137 -4.46 -3.88 -9.29
C SER A 137 -4.35 -4.27 -7.81
N THR A 138 -3.18 -4.72 -7.37
CA THR A 138 -2.92 -5.13 -5.98
C THR A 138 -1.83 -4.26 -5.36
N MET A 139 -2.12 -3.68 -4.19
CA MET A 139 -1.16 -2.99 -3.34
C MET A 139 -0.83 -3.85 -2.13
N HIS A 140 0.46 -4.14 -1.95
CA HIS A 140 0.98 -4.84 -0.79
C HIS A 140 1.68 -3.84 0.13
N ILE A 141 1.48 -3.96 1.44
CA ILE A 141 2.00 -3.01 2.44
C ILE A 141 2.88 -3.74 3.46
N CYS A 142 4.07 -3.20 3.75
CA CYS A 142 5.04 -3.69 4.73
C CYS A 142 5.32 -5.19 4.59
N TRP A 143 5.00 -6.03 5.59
CA TRP A 143 5.21 -7.47 5.50
C TRP A 143 4.41 -8.11 4.35
N GLY A 144 3.21 -7.61 4.03
CA GLY A 144 2.47 -8.04 2.85
C GLY A 144 3.24 -7.78 1.56
N ALA A 145 4.00 -6.68 1.48
CA ALA A 145 4.88 -6.39 0.36
C ALA A 145 6.07 -7.35 0.30
N LEU A 146 6.69 -7.67 1.43
CA LEU A 146 7.76 -8.66 1.50
C LEU A 146 7.27 -10.06 1.09
N ALA A 147 6.11 -10.47 1.59
CA ALA A 147 5.44 -11.72 1.23
C ALA A 147 5.13 -11.80 -0.27
N GLY A 148 4.58 -10.74 -0.86
CA GLY A 148 4.31 -10.66 -2.28
C GLY A 148 5.58 -10.72 -3.13
N LEU A 149 6.62 -9.97 -2.75
CA LEU A 149 7.93 -10.00 -3.45
C LEU A 149 8.56 -11.41 -3.40
N TYR A 150 8.47 -12.07 -2.25
CA TYR A 150 8.95 -13.44 -2.09
C TYR A 150 8.15 -14.44 -2.94
N TYR A 151 6.82 -14.40 -2.86
CA TYR A 151 5.95 -15.33 -3.59
C TYR A 151 6.05 -15.17 -5.12
N HIS A 152 6.06 -13.93 -5.62
CA HIS A 152 6.04 -13.68 -7.05
C HIS A 152 7.42 -13.78 -7.70
N PHE A 153 8.49 -13.43 -6.98
CA PHE A 153 9.82 -13.25 -7.58
C PHE A 153 10.94 -13.96 -6.82
N GLY A 154 10.64 -14.64 -5.71
CA GLY A 154 11.65 -15.32 -4.89
C GLY A 154 12.63 -14.37 -4.20
N ILE A 155 12.29 -13.08 -4.03
CA ILE A 155 13.18 -12.11 -3.38
C ILE A 155 13.24 -12.42 -1.88
N PRO A 156 14.42 -12.75 -1.34
CA PRO A 156 14.57 -13.08 0.08
C PRO A 156 14.51 -11.81 0.94
N THR A 157 14.06 -11.97 2.18
CA THR A 157 14.20 -10.93 3.20
C THR A 157 15.61 -10.90 3.77
N VAL A 158 16.01 -9.71 4.19
CA VAL A 158 17.22 -9.48 4.98
C VAL A 158 16.86 -8.83 6.30
N GLU A 159 17.48 -9.29 7.37
CA GLU A 159 17.39 -8.66 8.68
C GLU A 159 18.25 -7.40 8.72
N TYR A 160 17.71 -6.34 9.30
CA TYR A 160 18.49 -5.16 9.60
C TYR A 160 19.27 -5.32 10.91
N PRO A 161 20.43 -4.66 11.05
CA PRO A 161 21.16 -4.64 12.30
C PRO A 161 20.31 -4.09 13.47
N GLU A 162 19.44 -3.13 13.17
CA GLU A 162 18.52 -2.52 14.11
C GLU A 162 17.15 -2.32 13.45
N LYS A 163 16.09 -2.34 14.26
CA LYS A 163 14.73 -2.07 13.79
C LYS A 163 14.63 -0.65 13.24
N LEU A 164 14.15 -0.51 12.00
CA LEU A 164 13.71 0.78 11.49
C LEU A 164 12.39 1.15 12.16
N SER A 165 12.43 2.14 13.06
CA SER A 165 11.25 2.72 13.71
C SER A 165 11.35 4.24 13.65
N GLY A 166 10.43 4.90 12.95
CA GLY A 166 10.49 6.36 12.78
C GLY A 166 9.97 6.85 11.43
N VAL A 167 10.25 8.12 11.13
CA VAL A 167 9.82 8.82 9.91
C VAL A 167 11.04 9.22 9.09
N TYR A 168 11.25 8.51 7.98
CA TYR A 168 12.47 8.56 7.19
C TYR A 168 12.25 9.31 5.87
N PRO A 169 13.26 10.02 5.33
CA PRO A 169 13.21 10.58 3.98
C PRO A 169 13.34 9.47 2.93
N ASN A 170 12.56 9.59 1.86
CA ASN A 170 12.54 8.67 0.73
C ASN A 170 12.56 9.49 -0.56
N THR A 171 13.44 9.13 -1.48
CA THR A 171 13.62 9.81 -2.77
C THR A 171 12.80 9.09 -3.84
N VAL A 172 12.05 9.86 -4.62
CA VAL A 172 11.37 9.36 -5.82
C VAL A 172 12.40 9.09 -6.91
N LEU A 173 12.49 7.83 -7.37
CA LEU A 173 13.44 7.45 -8.43
C LEU A 173 12.82 7.49 -9.83
N LYS A 174 11.48 7.44 -9.92
CA LYS A 174 10.74 7.46 -11.19
C LYS A 174 9.64 8.51 -11.13
N GLN A 175 10.03 9.78 -11.26
CA GLN A 175 9.12 10.94 -11.24
C GLN A 175 8.01 10.85 -12.30
N SER A 176 8.30 10.20 -13.44
CA SER A 176 7.31 9.97 -14.50
C SER A 176 6.21 8.99 -14.11
N SER A 177 6.35 8.21 -13.03
CA SER A 177 5.32 7.28 -12.57
C SER A 177 4.07 8.04 -12.11
N PRO A 178 2.86 7.76 -12.66
CA PRO A 178 1.62 8.37 -12.19
C PRO A 178 1.38 8.23 -10.68
N LEU A 179 1.97 7.22 -10.03
CA LEU A 179 1.89 7.01 -8.59
C LEU A 179 2.45 8.20 -7.78
N PHE A 180 3.45 8.92 -8.31
CA PHE A 180 4.12 10.04 -7.64
C PHE A 180 3.62 11.41 -8.10
N ARG A 181 2.50 11.48 -8.81
CA ARG A 181 1.93 12.78 -9.21
C ARG A 181 1.63 13.63 -7.96
N GLY A 182 2.21 14.83 -7.93
CA GLY A 182 2.07 15.78 -6.82
C GLY A 182 2.93 15.48 -5.58
N PHE A 183 3.76 14.43 -5.61
CA PHE A 183 4.76 14.22 -4.57
C PHE A 183 5.88 15.25 -4.70
N ASP A 184 6.49 15.58 -3.56
CA ASP A 184 7.82 16.18 -3.53
C ASP A 184 8.87 15.13 -3.99
N ASP A 185 10.00 15.59 -4.52
CA ASP A 185 11.11 14.71 -4.94
C ASP A 185 11.62 13.83 -3.80
N VAL A 186 11.59 14.37 -2.57
CA VAL A 186 11.87 13.66 -1.34
C VAL A 186 10.67 13.79 -0.41
N PHE A 187 10.09 12.66 -0.01
CA PHE A 187 8.96 12.62 0.90
C PHE A 187 9.29 11.87 2.19
N LEU A 188 8.68 12.30 3.29
CA LEU A 188 8.80 11.65 4.58
C LEU A 188 7.75 10.54 4.73
N ALA A 189 8.17 9.35 5.16
CA ALA A 189 7.29 8.21 5.38
C ALA A 189 7.64 7.45 6.67
N PRO A 190 6.65 6.96 7.42
CA PRO A 190 6.89 6.06 8.55
C PRO A 190 7.45 4.72 8.08
N HIS A 191 8.44 4.19 8.79
CA HIS A 191 8.88 2.80 8.69
C HIS A 191 8.83 2.20 10.09
N SER A 192 8.33 0.96 10.21
CA SER A 192 8.31 0.17 11.45
C SER A 192 8.53 -1.31 11.12
N ARG A 193 9.80 -1.69 10.91
CA ARG A 193 10.16 -3.05 10.47
C ARG A 193 11.60 -3.42 10.80
N GLU A 194 11.80 -4.70 11.07
CA GLU A 194 13.08 -5.33 11.41
C GLU A 194 13.75 -5.96 10.18
N VAL A 195 12.99 -6.12 9.10
CA VAL A 195 13.44 -6.78 7.87
C VAL A 195 13.16 -5.91 6.65
N GLY A 196 13.91 -6.18 5.58
CA GLY A 196 13.74 -5.54 4.29
C GLY A 196 14.21 -6.41 3.14
N ILE A 197 14.56 -5.76 2.04
CA ILE A 197 15.12 -6.39 0.84
C ILE A 197 16.33 -5.60 0.38
N LEU A 198 17.18 -6.22 -0.44
CA LEU A 198 18.35 -5.55 -1.01
C LEU A 198 18.06 -5.11 -2.44
N LYS A 199 18.47 -3.89 -2.79
CA LYS A 199 18.36 -3.34 -4.14
C LYS A 199 18.97 -4.27 -5.20
N LYS A 200 20.13 -4.87 -4.92
CA LYS A 200 20.80 -5.83 -5.83
C LYS A 200 19.95 -7.06 -6.18
N ASP A 201 18.99 -7.44 -5.33
CA ASP A 201 18.12 -8.59 -5.59
C ASP A 201 16.90 -8.16 -6.41
N VAL A 202 16.44 -6.92 -6.21
CA VAL A 202 15.44 -6.27 -7.08
C VAL A 202 15.98 -6.08 -8.50
N ASP A 203 17.22 -5.59 -8.64
CA ASP A 203 17.85 -5.28 -9.94
C ASP A 203 18.02 -6.53 -10.84
N LYS A 204 17.91 -7.75 -10.27
CA LYS A 204 17.96 -9.02 -11.00
C LYS A 204 16.61 -9.41 -11.62
N VAL A 205 15.52 -8.74 -11.25
CA VAL A 205 14.15 -9.08 -11.67
C VAL A 205 13.64 -8.02 -12.66
N PRO A 206 13.69 -8.27 -13.98
CA PRO A 206 13.33 -7.27 -14.99
C PRO A 206 11.85 -6.86 -14.95
N GLU A 207 10.99 -7.66 -14.34
CA GLU A 207 9.57 -7.37 -14.15
C GLU A 207 9.32 -6.36 -13.01
N LEU A 208 10.32 -6.04 -12.19
CA LEU A 208 10.20 -5.11 -11.07
C LEU A 208 10.90 -3.79 -11.34
N GLU A 209 10.27 -2.71 -10.88
CA GLU A 209 10.82 -1.36 -10.89
C GLU A 209 10.87 -0.83 -9.46
N LEU A 210 12.07 -0.50 -8.97
CA LEU A 210 12.23 0.29 -7.75
C LEU A 210 11.94 1.76 -8.07
N ILE A 211 10.89 2.32 -7.48
CA ILE A 211 10.38 3.65 -7.83
C ILE A 211 10.50 4.67 -6.70
N ALA A 212 10.76 4.24 -5.46
CA ALA A 212 11.26 5.08 -4.38
C ALA A 212 12.18 4.31 -3.43
N ASP A 213 13.17 5.01 -2.86
CA ASP A 213 14.23 4.44 -2.03
C ASP A 213 14.57 5.37 -0.87
N SER A 214 15.02 4.82 0.26
CA SER A 214 15.47 5.59 1.42
C SER A 214 16.93 5.27 1.69
N GLU A 215 17.76 6.29 1.90
CA GLU A 215 19.17 6.08 2.23
C GLU A 215 19.33 5.26 3.52
N GLN A 216 18.47 5.50 4.51
CA GLN A 216 18.47 4.77 5.79
C GLN A 216 17.58 3.51 5.74
N GLY A 217 16.47 3.56 5.00
CA GLY A 217 15.49 2.47 4.96
C GLY A 217 15.68 1.45 3.84
N GLY A 218 16.54 1.70 2.87
CA GLY A 218 16.64 0.93 1.63
C GLY A 218 15.37 1.00 0.77
N PRO A 219 15.14 -0.03 -0.08
CA PRO A 219 14.00 -0.07 -1.00
C PRO A 219 12.68 0.24 -0.30
N THR A 220 11.93 1.22 -0.82
CA THR A 220 10.74 1.74 -0.14
C THR A 220 9.46 1.48 -0.93
N ILE A 221 9.43 1.77 -2.22
CA ILE A 221 8.27 1.48 -3.07
C ILE A 221 8.74 0.84 -4.38
N LEU A 222 8.14 -0.30 -4.71
CA LEU A 222 8.33 -1.00 -5.97
C LEU A 222 7.00 -1.21 -6.67
N LYS A 223 7.06 -1.45 -7.97
CA LYS A 223 5.91 -1.96 -8.73
C LYS A 223 6.36 -2.90 -9.83
N THR A 224 5.44 -3.69 -10.35
CA THR A 224 5.68 -4.43 -11.59
C THR A 224 5.68 -3.49 -12.81
N THR A 225 6.38 -3.87 -13.87
CA THR A 225 6.41 -3.12 -15.14
C THR A 225 5.01 -2.99 -15.76
N ASP A 226 4.19 -4.04 -15.67
CA ASP A 226 2.78 -4.03 -16.06
C ASP A 226 1.85 -3.25 -15.11
N SER A 227 2.40 -2.76 -13.99
CA SER A 227 1.70 -1.99 -12.96
C SER A 227 0.48 -2.69 -12.34
N LYS A 228 0.43 -4.03 -12.37
CA LYS A 228 -0.57 -4.81 -11.65
C LYS A 228 -0.28 -4.94 -10.17
N ASN A 229 0.99 -4.97 -9.76
CA ASN A 229 1.37 -5.13 -8.36
C ASN A 229 2.22 -3.96 -7.88
N PHE A 230 1.89 -3.43 -6.71
CA PHE A 230 2.64 -2.42 -5.98
C PHE A 230 3.09 -2.98 -4.64
N PHE A 231 4.32 -2.67 -4.24
CA PHE A 231 4.94 -3.13 -3.00
C PHE A 231 5.43 -1.91 -2.23
N VAL A 232 4.72 -1.55 -1.16
CA VAL A 232 4.96 -0.36 -0.35
C VAL A 232 5.52 -0.82 0.99
N LEU A 233 6.84 -0.69 1.19
CA LEU A 233 7.54 -1.18 2.39
C LEU A 233 7.52 -0.20 3.57
N CYS A 234 7.05 1.03 3.34
CA CYS A 234 6.75 2.02 4.36
C CYS A 234 5.25 2.02 4.74
N HIS A 235 4.90 2.81 5.76
CA HIS A 235 3.57 2.89 6.34
C HIS A 235 2.93 4.27 6.16
N LEU A 236 2.62 4.61 4.91
CA LEU A 236 2.01 5.90 4.56
C LEU A 236 0.52 6.03 4.98
N GLU A 237 -0.09 4.93 5.42
CA GLU A 237 -1.41 4.85 6.02
C GLU A 237 -1.44 5.25 7.50
N TYR A 238 -0.29 5.22 8.20
CA TYR A 238 -0.24 5.40 9.65
C TYR A 238 -0.84 6.73 10.13
N ASP A 239 -1.50 6.65 11.29
CA ASP A 239 -2.01 7.79 12.03
C ASP A 239 -0.91 8.45 12.87
N ALA A 240 -1.21 9.67 13.33
CA ALA A 240 -0.26 10.50 14.06
C ALA A 240 0.37 9.79 15.27
N ASN A 241 -0.37 8.94 15.95
CA ASN A 241 0.02 8.26 17.19
C ASN A 241 0.43 6.80 17.00
N THR A 242 0.48 6.26 15.77
CA THR A 242 0.73 4.81 15.58
C THR A 242 2.12 4.39 16.09
N LEU A 243 3.17 5.11 15.70
CA LEU A 243 4.53 4.85 16.21
C LEU A 243 4.64 5.10 17.72
N ALA A 244 3.89 6.06 18.26
CA ALA A 244 3.84 6.30 19.71
C ALA A 244 3.27 5.11 20.47
N LEU A 245 2.17 4.53 19.97
CA LEU A 245 1.53 3.35 20.56
C LEU A 245 2.43 2.12 20.47
N GLU A 246 3.16 1.95 19.36
CA GLU A 246 4.15 0.88 19.22
C GLU A 246 5.31 1.04 20.21
N TYR A 247 5.87 2.26 20.30
CA TYR A 247 6.93 2.58 21.25
C TYR A 247 6.50 2.31 22.70
N GLN A 248 5.33 2.81 23.11
CA GLN A 248 4.80 2.60 24.46
C GLN A 248 4.60 1.11 24.75
N ARG A 249 3.95 0.37 23.84
CA ARG A 249 3.72 -1.07 23.98
C ARG A 249 5.03 -1.83 24.17
N ASP A 250 6.04 -1.51 23.37
CA ASP A 250 7.32 -2.23 23.41
C ASP A 250 8.13 -1.85 24.66
N SER A 251 8.03 -0.60 25.14
CA SER A 251 8.56 -0.18 26.44
C SER A 251 7.88 -0.90 27.61
N GLU A 252 6.55 -1.03 27.60
CA GLU A 252 5.77 -1.74 28.64
C GLU A 252 6.11 -3.24 28.69
N LYS A 253 6.53 -3.82 27.56
CA LYS A 253 7.04 -5.20 27.49
C LYS A 253 8.49 -5.35 27.95
N GLY A 254 9.17 -4.27 28.33
CA GLY A 254 10.57 -4.28 28.75
C GLY A 254 11.55 -4.48 27.59
N LEU A 255 11.15 -4.20 26.34
CA LEU A 255 12.01 -4.37 25.16
C LEU A 255 12.98 -3.21 24.92
N HIS A 256 12.90 -2.15 25.75
CA HIS A 256 13.75 -0.96 25.66
C HIS A 256 13.89 -0.40 24.21
N PRO A 257 12.77 -0.15 23.50
CA PRO A 257 12.83 0.32 22.12
C PRO A 257 13.52 1.70 22.04
N HIS A 258 14.20 1.97 20.93
CA HIS A 258 14.64 3.33 20.62
C HIS A 258 13.45 4.24 20.37
N ILE A 259 13.62 5.53 20.70
CA ILE A 259 12.65 6.56 20.36
C ILE A 259 12.50 6.60 18.83
N PRO A 260 11.27 6.58 18.28
CA PRO A 260 11.09 6.58 16.84
C PRO A 260 11.76 7.79 16.19
N TYR A 261 12.63 7.52 15.21
CA TYR A 261 13.44 8.53 14.54
C TYR A 261 12.56 9.64 13.94
N ASN A 262 12.93 10.92 14.15
CA ASN A 262 12.32 12.08 13.50
C ASN A 262 10.78 12.16 13.65
N TYR A 263 10.25 11.68 14.78
CA TYR A 263 8.82 11.56 15.04
C TYR A 263 8.33 12.55 16.12
N TYR A 264 8.99 12.53 17.28
CA TYR A 264 8.71 13.45 18.38
C TYR A 264 9.53 14.75 18.24
N PRO A 265 8.98 15.91 18.62
CA PRO A 265 9.79 17.12 18.76
C PRO A 265 10.91 16.90 19.80
N ASP A 266 12.15 17.23 19.42
CA ASP A 266 13.33 17.11 20.28
C ASP A 266 13.57 15.70 20.85
N ASP A 267 13.10 14.66 20.14
CA ASP A 267 13.13 13.26 20.59
C ASP A 267 12.51 13.04 21.99
N ASP A 268 11.49 13.83 22.35
CA ASP A 268 10.80 13.76 23.64
C ASP A 268 9.43 13.06 23.51
N PRO A 269 9.27 11.81 24.00
CA PRO A 269 8.03 11.04 23.90
C PRO A 269 6.85 11.63 24.68
N THR A 270 7.08 12.62 25.55
CA THR A 270 6.00 13.33 26.26
C THR A 270 5.31 14.37 25.38
N LYS A 271 5.96 14.78 24.28
CA LYS A 271 5.42 15.77 23.33
C LYS A 271 4.56 15.08 22.27
N LYS A 272 3.60 15.84 21.72
CA LYS A 272 2.76 15.35 20.63
C LYS A 272 3.59 15.19 19.33
N PRO A 273 3.51 14.05 18.63
CA PRO A 273 4.23 13.85 17.37
C PRO A 273 3.84 14.84 16.27
N ILE A 274 4.80 15.18 15.41
CA ILE A 274 4.56 16.03 14.23
C ILE A 274 4.38 15.15 13.00
N VAL A 275 3.19 15.21 12.39
CA VAL A 275 2.89 14.42 11.19
C VAL A 275 3.43 15.10 9.94
N ARG A 276 4.49 14.51 9.37
CA ARG A 276 5.14 15.00 8.14
C ARG A 276 4.89 14.14 6.90
N TRP A 277 4.15 13.04 7.03
CA TRP A 277 3.89 12.08 5.94
C TRP A 277 2.47 12.11 5.39
N ARG A 278 1.60 12.97 5.94
CA ARG A 278 0.16 12.97 5.62
C ARG A 278 -0.12 13.22 4.14
N SER A 279 0.58 14.21 3.55
CA SER A 279 0.45 14.59 2.14
C SER A 279 0.86 13.44 1.23
N ALA A 280 2.08 12.92 1.40
CA ALA A 280 2.58 11.78 0.65
C ALA A 280 1.65 10.56 0.76
N GLY A 281 1.17 10.27 1.96
CA GLY A 281 0.23 9.17 2.14
C GLY A 281 -1.10 9.41 1.45
N GLN A 282 -1.64 10.62 1.48
CA GLN A 282 -2.87 10.91 0.75
C GLN A 282 -2.67 10.77 -0.77
N LEU A 283 -1.57 11.30 -1.29
CA LEU A 283 -1.25 11.24 -2.71
C LEU A 283 -1.04 9.79 -3.17
N LEU A 284 -0.36 8.95 -2.39
CA LEU A 284 -0.12 7.54 -2.75
C LEU A 284 -1.44 6.82 -3.07
N PHE A 285 -2.38 6.84 -2.13
CA PHE A 285 -3.64 6.10 -2.27
C PHE A 285 -4.56 6.75 -3.31
N SER A 286 -4.63 8.08 -3.37
CA SER A 286 -5.42 8.79 -4.40
C SER A 286 -4.87 8.51 -5.81
N ASN A 287 -3.56 8.50 -5.99
CA ASN A 287 -2.92 8.22 -7.28
C ASN A 287 -3.07 6.75 -7.67
N TRP A 288 -2.89 5.81 -6.73
CA TRP A 288 -3.15 4.40 -6.97
C TRP A 288 -4.59 4.16 -7.43
N LEU A 289 -5.57 4.67 -6.68
CA LEU A 289 -6.99 4.55 -7.04
C LEU A 289 -7.29 5.17 -8.41
N ASN A 290 -6.81 6.38 -8.67
CA ASN A 290 -7.18 7.09 -9.88
C ASN A 290 -6.49 6.51 -11.14
N TYR A 291 -5.17 6.29 -11.09
CA TYR A 291 -4.39 5.97 -12.28
C TYR A 291 -4.21 4.47 -12.51
N TYR A 292 -4.38 3.64 -11.47
CA TYR A 292 -4.12 2.20 -11.57
C TYR A 292 -5.32 1.32 -11.24
N VAL A 293 -6.32 1.84 -10.53
CA VAL A 293 -7.58 1.12 -10.26
C VAL A 293 -8.73 1.64 -11.11
N TYR A 294 -8.83 2.95 -11.36
CA TYR A 294 -9.97 3.51 -12.09
C TYR A 294 -9.72 3.61 -13.60
N GLN A 295 -8.70 4.36 -14.01
CA GLN A 295 -8.52 4.73 -15.43
C GLN A 295 -8.06 3.59 -16.34
N THR A 296 -7.51 2.52 -15.76
CA THR A 296 -6.95 1.38 -16.50
C THR A 296 -7.83 0.14 -16.44
N THR A 297 -8.89 0.15 -15.61
CA THR A 297 -9.78 -0.99 -15.47
C THR A 297 -10.90 -0.93 -16.50
N PRO A 298 -11.21 -2.04 -17.19
CA PRO A 298 -12.39 -2.08 -18.06
C PRO A 298 -13.68 -1.89 -17.24
N TYR A 299 -14.72 -1.37 -17.89
CA TYR A 299 -16.02 -1.21 -17.25
C TYR A 299 -16.57 -2.55 -16.73
N ASP A 300 -16.45 -3.61 -17.52
CA ASP A 300 -16.72 -4.97 -17.10
C ASP A 300 -15.41 -5.71 -16.80
N ILE A 301 -15.19 -6.02 -15.53
CA ILE A 301 -13.95 -6.66 -15.05
C ILE A 301 -13.97 -8.19 -15.23
N GLY A 302 -15.14 -8.80 -15.42
CA GLY A 302 -15.30 -10.26 -15.55
C GLY A 302 -15.16 -10.79 -16.98
N ASN A 303 -15.17 -9.91 -17.98
CA ASN A 303 -15.11 -10.26 -19.41
C ASN A 303 -13.67 -10.21 -19.98
N LYS A 304 -12.70 -10.85 -19.31
CA LYS A 304 -11.33 -11.04 -19.82
C LYS A 304 -11.10 -12.43 -20.37
#